data_AF-A0A392UM27-F1
#
_entry.id   AF-A0A392UM27-F1
#
_cell.length_a   1.000
_cell.length_b   1.000
_cell.length_c   1.000
_cell.angle_alpha   90.00
_cell.angle_beta   90.00
_cell.angle_gamma   90.00
#
_symmetry.space_group_name_H-M   'P 1'
#
loop_
_entity.id
_entity.type
_entity.pdbx_description
1 polymer ?
#
loop_
_entity_poly.entity_id
_entity_poly.type
_entity_poly.pdbx_seq_one_letter_code
_entity_poly.pdbx_strand_id
1 'polypeptide(L)' 'MLFKVDFEKAYDSVDWGYLDAVMGRMGFPTLWMKWIKECVCTTIESVLANGSPTEEFTLERGLR' A
#
# COMPACT_ATOMS: atom_id res chain seq x y z
N MET A 1 -4.50 16.20 -30.04
CA MET A 1 -3.45 16.17 -29.00
C MET A 1 -3.77 15.00 -28.09
N LEU A 2 -2.86 14.04 -27.94
CA LEU A 2 -3.05 12.86 -27.08
C LEU A 2 -2.09 12.98 -25.88
N PHE A 3 -2.62 12.92 -24.67
CA PHE A 3 -1.81 12.96 -23.44
C PHE A 3 -1.83 11.58 -22.79
N LYS A 4 -0.64 11.02 -22.57
CA LYS A 4 -0.44 9.80 -21.79
C LYS A 4 0.14 10.19 -20.44
N VAL A 5 -0.51 9.73 -19.37
CA VAL A 5 -0.06 9.89 -18.00
C VAL A 5 0.12 8.49 -17.41
N ASP A 6 1.28 8.26 -16.83
CA ASP A 6 1.63 7.02 -16.12
C ASP A 6 1.92 7.37 -14.65
N PHE A 7 1.63 6.44 -13.74
CA PHE A 7 1.95 6.59 -12.32
C PHE A 7 3.28 5.92 -12.01
N GLU A 8 4.22 6.68 -11.44
CA GLU A 8 5.45 6.10 -10.93
C GLU A 8 5.14 5.20 -9.73
N LYS A 9 5.58 3.94 -9.79
CA LYS A 9 5.45 2.96 -8.70
C LYS A 9 4.03 2.92 -8.11
N ALA A 10 3.04 2.77 -8.97
CA ALA A 10 1.62 2.89 -8.62
C ALA A 10 1.25 2.11 -7.35
N TYR A 11 1.74 0.87 -7.21
CA TYR A 11 1.48 0.02 -6.04
C TYR A 11 2.24 0.47 -4.79
N ASP A 12 3.51 0.86 -4.89
CA ASP A 12 4.30 1.31 -3.74
C ASP A 12 3.82 2.67 -3.19
N SER A 13 3.07 3.43 -4.01
CA SER A 13 2.67 4.81 -3.71
C SER A 13 1.27 4.94 -3.05
N VAL A 14 0.52 3.83 -2.93
CA VAL A 14 -0.85 3.88 -2.40
C VAL A 14 -0.88 4.30 -0.94
N ASP A 15 -1.53 5.42 -0.64
CA ASP A 15 -1.81 5.85 0.72
C ASP A 15 -2.96 5.00 1.33
N TRP A 16 -2.72 4.37 2.47
CA TRP A 16 -3.69 3.50 3.12
C TRP A 16 -4.88 4.25 3.71
N GLY A 17 -4.70 5.49 4.17
CA GLY A 17 -5.79 6.33 4.64
C GLY A 17 -6.74 6.69 3.50
N TYR A 18 -6.18 6.98 2.32
CA TYR A 18 -6.95 7.23 1.11
C TYR A 18 -7.66 5.96 0.63
N LEU A 19 -7.00 4.80 0.66
CA LEU A 19 -7.61 3.51 0.32
C LEU A 19 -8.84 3.23 1.20
N ASP A 20 -8.70 3.38 2.53
CA ASP A 20 -9.79 3.19 3.50
C ASP A 20 -10.96 4.15 3.22
N ALA A 21 -10.66 5.43 2.95
CA ALA A 21 -11.67 6.43 2.59
C ALA A 21 -12.41 6.09 1.28
N VAL A 22 -11.70 5.62 0.25
CA VAL A 22 -12.30 5.23 -1.04
C VAL A 22 -13.19 4.00 -0.87
N MET A 23 -12.72 2.98 -0.16
CA MET A 23 -13.52 1.78 0.13
C MET A 23 -14.80 2.10 0.88
N GLY A 24 -14.72 3.00 1.88
CA GLY A 24 -15.89 3.49 2.60
C GLY A 24 -16.89 4.20 1.68
N ARG A 25 -16.41 5.05 0.76
CA ARG A 25 -17.26 5.72 -0.24
C ARG A 25 -17.87 4.76 -1.27
N MET A 26 -17.17 3.68 -1.60
CA MET A 26 -17.68 2.64 -2.49
C MET A 26 -18.67 1.69 -1.81
N GLY A 27 -18.90 1.84 -0.49
CA GLY A 27 -19.88 1.05 0.25
C GLY A 27 -19.39 -0.34 0.65
N PHE A 28 -18.07 -0.52 0.79
CA PHE A 28 -17.53 -1.79 1.25
C PHE A 28 -17.97 -2.07 2.70
N PRO A 29 -18.30 -3.33 3.05
CA PRO A 29 -18.64 -3.67 4.42
C PRO A 29 -17.47 -3.40 5.38
N THR A 30 -17.77 -2.88 6.57
CA THR A 30 -16.76 -2.52 7.58
C THR A 30 -15.83 -3.68 7.94
N LEU A 31 -16.37 -4.91 8.01
CA LEU A 31 -15.56 -6.11 8.28
C LEU A 31 -14.52 -6.35 7.18
N TRP A 32 -14.89 -6.10 5.92
CA TRP A 32 -14.01 -6.30 4.78
C TRP A 32 -12.91 -5.23 4.72
N MET A 33 -13.27 -3.97 4.99
CA MET A 33 -12.31 -2.87 5.14
C MET A 33 -11.31 -3.17 6.25
N LYS A 34 -11.78 -3.68 7.40
CA LYS A 34 -10.91 -4.06 8.52
C LYS A 34 -9.92 -5.13 8.12
N TRP A 35 -10.36 -6.20 7.44
CA TRP A 35 -9.44 -7.24 6.96
C TRP A 35 -8.38 -6.70 6.02
N ILE A 36 -8.77 -5.87 5.05
CA ILE A 36 -7.80 -5.24 4.13
C ILE A 36 -6.82 -4.36 4.88
N LYS A 37 -7.29 -3.56 5.85
CA LYS A 37 -6.44 -2.71 6.67
C LYS A 37 -5.40 -3.52 7.47
N GLU A 38 -5.81 -4.62 8.09
CA GLU A 38 -4.87 -5.52 8.78
C GLU A 38 -3.85 -6.13 7.80
N CYS A 39 -4.29 -6.52 6.59
CA CYS A 39 -3.37 -7.06 5.58
C CYS A 39 -2.32 -6.07 5.10
N VAL A 40 -2.68 -4.79 4.92
CA VAL A 40 -1.75 -3.79 4.38
C VAL A 40 -0.89 -3.13 5.47
N CYS A 41 -1.42 -2.91 6.67
CA CYS A 41 -0.70 -2.17 7.72
C CYS A 41 0.27 -3.01 8.57
N THR A 42 0.24 -4.34 8.44
CA THR A 42 1.09 -5.24 9.25
C THR A 42 2.39 -5.65 8.55
N THR A 43 2.65 -5.12 7.35
CA THR A 43 3.81 -5.51 6.55
C THR A 43 5.11 -4.89 7.10
N ILE A 44 6.05 -5.76 7.43
CA ILE A 44 7.44 -5.43 7.80
C ILE A 44 8.34 -5.91 6.67
N GLU A 45 9.30 -5.08 6.27
CA GLU A 45 10.18 -5.33 5.14
C GLU A 45 11.65 -5.13 5.48
N SER A 46 12.53 -5.81 4.75
CA SER A 46 13.96 -5.52 4.70
C SER A 46 14.40 -5.48 3.24
N VAL A 47 15.47 -4.74 2.97
CA VAL A 47 16.05 -4.62 1.62
C VAL A 47 17.36 -5.38 1.60
N LEU A 48 17.62 -6.15 0.53
CA LEU A 48 18.94 -6.74 0.33
C LEU A 48 19.91 -5.67 -0.22
N ALA A 49 20.88 -5.28 0.60
CA ALA A 49 21.98 -4.40 0.22
C ALA A 49 23.27 -5.23 0.09
N ASN A 50 23.86 -5.29 -1.10
CA ASN A 50 25.06 -6.08 -1.39
C ASN A 50 24.94 -7.56 -0.97
N GLY A 51 23.76 -8.15 -1.16
CA GLY A 51 23.48 -9.55 -0.83
C GLY A 51 23.21 -9.83 0.66
N SER A 52 23.22 -8.80 1.51
CA SER A 52 22.87 -8.92 2.94
C SER A 52 21.59 -8.13 3.25
N PRO A 53 20.66 -8.66 4.06
CA PRO A 53 19.47 -7.92 4.44
C PRO A 53 19.82 -6.72 5.33
N THR A 54 19.13 -5.61 5.12
CA THR A 54 19.11 -4.47 6.05
C THR A 54 18.31 -4.80 7.29
N GLU A 55 18.32 -3.88 8.26
CA GLU A 55 17.32 -3.89 9.33
C GLU A 55 15.90 -3.85 8.76
N GLU A 56 15.00 -4.50 9.49
CA GLU A 56 13.58 -4.52 9.18
C GLU A 56 12.94 -3.16 9.50
N PHE A 57 11.99 -2.75 8.67
CA PHE A 57 11.20 -1.54 8.86
C PHE A 57 9.74 -1.78 8.51
N THR A 58 8.85 -1.05 9.17
CA THR A 58 7.42 -1.09 8.86
C THR A 58 7.13 -0.25 7.62
N LEU A 59 6.28 -0.77 6.74
CA LEU A 59 5.77 0.03 5.63
C LEU A 59 4.74 1.04 6.13
N GLU A 60 4.71 2.22 5.52
CA GLU A 60 3.70 3.26 5.84
C GLU A 60 2.69 3.47 4.70
N ARG A 61 2.97 2.90 3.53
CA ARG A 61 2.19 3.02 2.31
C ARG A 61 2.50 1.85 1.37
N GLY A 62 1.67 1.72 0.35
CA GLY A 62 1.86 0.81 -0.76
C GLY A 62 1.11 -0.51 -0.62
N LEU A 63 1.05 -1.28 -1.70
CA LEU A 63 0.36 -2.57 -1.77
C LEU A 63 1.38 -3.63 -2.21
N ARG A 64 1.38 -4.77 -1.52
CA ARG A 64 2.22 -5.93 -1.82
C ARG A 64 1.38 -7.19 -1.94
#